data_AF-A0A3E0PAY3-F1
#
_entry.id   AF-A0A3E0PAY3-F1
#
_cell.length_a   1.000
_cell.length_b   1.000
_cell.length_c   1.000
_cell.angle_alpha   90.00
_cell.angle_beta   90.00
_cell.angle_gamma   90.00
#
_symmetry.space_group_name_H-M   'P 1'
#
loop_
_entity.id
_entity.type
_entity.pdbx_description
1 polymer ?
#
loop_
_entity_poly.entity_id
_entity_poly.type
_entity_poly.pdbx_seq_one_letter_code
_entity_poly.pdbx_strand_id
1 'polypeptide(L)'
;MNYTRRQIWMTFSVLVLLFATSYSHGQDPTRRTTADVVRDNLERRMNDMRNLDTLARQQAARDRNTPPKARYYNPELTKDLRRKMELSDELALTYAGYIENENSGVVKLISMNDCDKIKKTSRQIDCYQENANVREYANAFSFREKRRSIFGKSDVAVSRGFFVGARHSVQTMIVALDGVDFHQMAVDSPEISYLLSFRPGETAKMMDAQYDELLNGLTVVNFSEGKSTGRLTYSKTVEIEQGAVYALRAIAYRSAESSPSDKDADVVVLMKVVETDDEGGATVLWRELSRGPGMVMKLAEDKSVDGK
;
A
#
# COMPACT_ATOMS: atom_id res chain seq x y z
N MET A 1 28.59 6.89 -59.05
CA MET A 1 27.13 6.77 -59.08
C MET A 1 26.59 7.80 -58.09
N ASN A 2 26.50 9.09 -58.42
CA ASN A 2 25.57 9.77 -59.34
C ASN A 2 24.11 9.34 -59.14
N TYR A 3 23.30 10.16 -58.45
CA TYR A 3 22.26 10.98 -59.09
C TYR A 3 21.59 11.96 -58.09
N THR A 4 21.74 13.27 -58.39
CA THR A 4 20.75 14.40 -58.32
C THR A 4 20.02 14.70 -56.98
N ARG A 5 20.09 15.87 -56.33
CA ARG A 5 20.27 17.31 -56.70
C ARG A 5 19.25 17.85 -57.72
N ARG A 6 18.27 18.65 -57.26
CA ARG A 6 17.56 19.74 -57.98
C ARG A 6 16.71 20.58 -57.00
N GLN A 7 17.03 21.86 -56.83
CA GLN A 7 16.38 23.08 -57.38
C GLN A 7 15.34 23.68 -56.40
N ILE A 8 15.59 24.78 -55.67
CA ILE A 8 15.89 26.21 -55.99
C ILE A 8 14.70 26.98 -56.61
N TRP A 9 14.47 28.19 -56.05
CA TRP A 9 13.68 29.35 -56.51
C TRP A 9 12.21 29.37 -56.01
N MET A 10 11.62 30.47 -55.52
CA MET A 10 11.73 31.86 -55.99
C MET A 10 11.07 32.87 -55.00
N THR A 11 11.73 34.04 -54.81
CA THR A 11 11.18 35.44 -54.72
C THR A 11 10.17 35.82 -53.61
N PHE A 12 10.40 36.80 -52.72
CA PHE A 12 10.85 38.22 -52.81
C PHE A 12 9.88 39.15 -53.57
N SER A 13 9.07 39.93 -52.81
CA SER A 13 8.36 41.17 -53.18
C SER A 13 8.11 41.93 -51.86
N VAL A 14 8.92 42.91 -51.42
CA VAL A 14 9.02 44.32 -51.86
C VAL A 14 7.66 45.01 -52.01
N LEU A 15 7.28 45.84 -51.04
CA LEU A 15 6.85 47.21 -51.35
C LEU A 15 7.04 48.12 -50.12
N VAL A 16 8.14 48.87 -50.16
CA VAL A 16 8.35 50.10 -49.41
C VAL A 16 7.60 51.19 -50.16
N LEU A 17 6.63 51.84 -49.51
CA LEU A 17 6.08 53.13 -49.95
C LEU A 17 6.21 54.11 -48.78
N LEU A 18 7.13 55.05 -48.99
CA LEU A 18 7.36 56.27 -48.22
C LEU A 18 6.31 57.33 -48.55
N PHE A 19 6.28 58.36 -47.69
CA PHE A 19 5.61 59.68 -47.79
C PHE A 19 4.18 59.72 -47.24
N ALA A 20 3.76 60.65 -46.38
CA ALA A 20 4.37 61.91 -45.92
C ALA A 20 3.76 62.37 -44.59
N THR A 21 4.61 63.02 -43.78
CA THR A 21 4.35 64.20 -42.95
C THR A 21 2.99 64.37 -42.25
N SER A 22 3.01 64.21 -40.93
CA SER A 22 2.29 65.13 -40.04
C SER A 22 3.14 65.34 -38.79
N TYR A 23 4.00 66.37 -38.83
CA TYR A 23 4.62 66.93 -37.62
C TYR A 23 3.51 67.65 -36.85
N SER A 24 2.74 66.88 -36.11
CA SER A 24 1.88 67.36 -35.05
C SER A 24 2.78 67.62 -33.85
N HIS A 25 2.95 68.88 -33.49
CA HIS A 25 3.44 69.30 -32.18
C HIS A 25 2.34 69.00 -31.15
N GLY A 26 2.03 67.71 -30.98
CA GLY A 26 1.20 67.20 -29.91
C GLY A 26 2.05 67.19 -28.66
N GLN A 27 1.63 67.95 -27.65
CA GLN A 27 2.08 67.75 -26.28
C GLN A 27 2.06 66.26 -26.00
N ASP A 28 3.22 65.65 -25.79
CA ASP A 28 3.36 64.21 -25.57
C ASP A 28 2.52 63.83 -24.33
N PRO A 29 1.32 63.23 -24.50
CA PRO A 29 0.45 62.91 -23.39
C PRO A 29 0.99 61.69 -22.62
N THR A 30 2.15 61.16 -23.03
CA THR A 30 2.78 59.97 -22.44
C THR A 30 3.82 60.28 -21.37
N ARG A 31 3.96 61.55 -20.92
CA ARG A 31 4.76 61.85 -19.73
C ARG A 31 4.00 61.41 -18.48
N ARG A 32 3.94 60.08 -18.28
CA ARG A 32 3.47 59.44 -17.05
C ARG A 32 4.13 60.14 -15.89
N THR A 33 3.31 60.71 -15.01
CA THR A 33 3.84 61.33 -13.81
C THR A 33 4.50 60.25 -12.96
N THR A 34 5.47 60.63 -12.13
CA THR A 34 6.05 59.70 -11.14
C THR A 34 4.97 59.07 -10.27
N ALA A 35 3.86 59.77 -10.02
CA ALA A 35 2.69 59.24 -9.34
C ALA A 35 1.99 58.11 -10.12
N ASP A 36 1.86 58.21 -11.44
CA ASP A 36 1.28 57.15 -12.27
C ASP A 36 2.14 55.89 -12.26
N VAL A 37 3.47 56.05 -12.31
CA VAL A 37 4.41 54.91 -12.23
C VAL A 37 4.35 54.22 -10.86
N VAL A 38 4.20 55.00 -9.78
CA VAL A 38 4.04 54.46 -8.42
C VAL A 38 2.70 53.73 -8.29
N ARG A 39 1.61 54.28 -8.84
CA ARG A 39 0.29 53.64 -8.84
C ARG A 39 0.29 52.33 -9.61
N ASP A 40 0.85 52.33 -10.82
CA ASP A 40 0.96 51.12 -11.65
C ASP A 40 1.79 50.03 -10.96
N ASN A 41 2.89 50.41 -10.30
CA ASN A 41 3.71 49.46 -9.53
C ASN A 41 2.97 48.91 -8.31
N LEU A 42 2.19 49.74 -7.60
CA LEU A 42 1.39 49.29 -6.48
C LEU A 42 0.28 48.32 -6.94
N GLU A 43 -0.41 48.64 -8.03
CA GLU A 43 -1.44 47.78 -8.63
C GLU A 43 -0.88 46.43 -9.06
N ARG A 44 0.30 46.42 -9.70
CA ARG A 44 1.01 45.16 -10.04
C ARG A 44 1.30 44.33 -8.80
N ARG A 45 1.86 44.94 -7.75
CA ARG A 45 2.17 44.22 -6.50
C ARG A 45 0.92 43.69 -5.81
N MET A 46 -0.18 44.42 -5.83
CA MET A 46 -1.46 43.95 -5.28
C MET A 46 -2.02 42.77 -6.09
N ASN A 47 -1.92 42.81 -7.42
CA ASN A 47 -2.36 41.71 -8.26
C ASN A 47 -1.48 40.46 -8.09
N ASP A 48 -0.16 40.62 -7.98
CA ASP A 48 0.75 39.52 -7.69
C ASP A 48 0.44 38.88 -6.33
N MET A 49 0.16 39.70 -5.32
CA MET A 49 -0.21 39.20 -3.99
C MET A 49 -1.54 38.44 -3.99
N ARG A 50 -2.54 38.92 -4.75
CA ARG A 50 -3.81 38.22 -4.94
C ARG A 50 -3.62 36.89 -5.67
N ASN A 51 -2.76 36.85 -6.68
CA ASN A 51 -2.43 35.62 -7.40
C ASN A 51 -1.74 34.61 -6.50
N LEU A 52 -0.78 35.06 -5.67
CA LEU A 52 -0.10 34.21 -4.69
C LEU A 52 -1.06 33.66 -3.63
N ASP A 53 -1.97 34.48 -3.09
CA ASP A 53 -2.99 34.01 -2.14
C ASP A 53 -3.93 32.99 -2.79
N THR A 54 -4.31 33.22 -4.05
CA THR A 54 -5.15 32.28 -4.80
C THR A 54 -4.44 30.94 -5.02
N LEU A 55 -3.15 30.95 -5.39
CA LEU A 55 -2.34 29.75 -5.52
C LEU A 55 -2.17 29.01 -4.20
N ALA A 56 -1.90 29.74 -3.10
CA ALA A 56 -1.79 29.16 -1.77
C ALA A 56 -3.10 28.50 -1.31
N ARG A 57 -4.25 29.12 -1.56
CA ARG A 57 -5.57 28.53 -1.28
C ARG A 57 -5.86 27.31 -2.14
N GLN A 58 -5.50 27.33 -3.42
CA GLN A 58 -5.64 26.16 -4.30
C GLN A 58 -4.76 25.00 -3.84
N GLN A 59 -3.53 25.28 -3.39
CA GLN A 59 -2.63 24.27 -2.86
C GLN A 59 -3.15 23.71 -1.53
N ALA A 60 -3.60 24.57 -0.61
CA ALA A 60 -4.22 24.13 0.64
C ALA A 60 -5.52 23.34 0.41
N ALA A 61 -6.31 23.66 -0.62
CA ALA A 61 -7.49 22.90 -1.00
C ALA A 61 -7.12 21.54 -1.61
N ARG A 62 -6.06 21.47 -2.42
CA ARG A 62 -5.50 20.19 -2.88
C ARG A 62 -5.02 19.34 -1.71
N ASP A 63 -4.30 19.93 -0.76
CA ASP A 63 -3.80 19.21 0.42
C ASP A 63 -4.94 18.72 1.32
N ARG A 64 -6.05 19.47 1.43
CA ARG A 64 -7.27 19.04 2.15
C ARG A 64 -8.03 17.91 1.45
N ASN A 65 -8.01 17.88 0.11
CA ASN A 65 -8.70 16.88 -0.70
C ASN A 65 -7.80 15.68 -1.05
N THR A 66 -6.50 15.77 -0.75
CA THR A 66 -5.63 14.61 -0.78
C THR A 66 -6.06 13.76 0.41
N PRO A 67 -6.52 12.50 0.21
CA PRO A 67 -6.81 11.63 1.33
C PRO A 67 -5.59 11.66 2.26
N PRO A 68 -5.76 11.83 3.58
CA PRO A 68 -4.63 11.91 4.48
C PRO A 68 -3.80 10.67 4.22
N LYS A 69 -2.60 10.85 3.63
CA LYS A 69 -1.60 9.78 3.58
C LYS A 69 -1.57 9.29 5.02
N ALA A 70 -1.97 8.04 5.26
CA ALA A 70 -2.08 7.48 6.60
C ALA A 70 -0.67 7.50 7.21
N ARG A 71 -0.26 8.66 7.73
CA ARG A 71 0.98 8.89 8.44
C ARG A 71 0.74 8.28 9.79
N TYR A 72 0.84 6.95 9.85
CA TYR A 72 0.90 6.25 11.11
C TYR A 72 2.27 6.53 11.72
N TYR A 73 2.35 7.68 12.38
CA TYR A 73 3.43 8.04 13.28
C TYR A 73 3.20 7.22 14.54
N ASN A 74 3.72 5.99 14.61
CA ASN A 74 4.03 5.44 15.91
C ASN A 74 5.23 6.27 16.43
N PRO A 75 5.04 7.10 17.49
CA PRO A 75 6.12 7.91 18.05
C PRO A 75 7.33 7.07 18.47
N GLU A 76 7.12 5.78 18.73
CA GLU A 76 8.14 4.85 19.19
C GLU A 76 9.02 4.31 18.05
N LEU A 77 8.58 4.39 16.77
CA LEU A 77 9.42 3.99 15.63
C LEU A 77 10.63 4.91 15.52
N THR A 78 11.83 4.35 15.67
CA THR A 78 13.09 5.08 15.51
C THR A 78 13.20 5.65 14.09
N LYS A 79 13.92 6.77 13.95
CA LYS A 79 14.16 7.41 12.64
C LYS A 79 14.77 6.44 11.63
N ASP A 80 15.70 5.59 12.08
CA ASP A 80 16.36 4.60 11.22
C ASP A 80 15.39 3.50 10.76
N LEU A 81 14.52 3.03 11.64
CA LEU A 81 13.53 2.01 11.28
C LEU A 81 12.52 2.57 10.28
N ARG A 82 12.07 3.82 10.47
CA ARG A 82 11.21 4.51 9.49
C ARG A 82 11.87 4.60 8.12
N ARG A 83 13.14 5.01 8.07
CA ARG A 83 13.91 5.05 6.82
C ARG A 83 14.01 3.68 6.15
N LYS A 84 14.22 2.61 6.92
CA LYS A 84 14.24 1.24 6.36
C LYS A 84 12.86 0.82 5.80
N MET A 85 11.76 1.36 6.33
CA MET A 85 10.38 1.07 5.91
C MET A 85 9.92 1.91 4.71
N GLU A 86 10.66 2.94 4.35
CA GLU A 86 10.35 3.78 3.19
C GLU A 86 10.57 3.00 1.89
N LEU A 87 9.68 3.22 0.92
CA LEU A 87 9.85 2.71 -0.43
C LEU A 87 10.97 3.49 -1.11
N SER A 88 11.70 2.85 -2.02
CA SER A 88 12.57 3.58 -2.92
C SER A 88 11.75 4.51 -3.81
N ASP A 89 12.36 5.62 -4.25
CA ASP A 89 11.69 6.58 -5.15
C ASP A 89 11.21 5.90 -6.44
N GLU A 90 11.98 4.95 -6.96
CA GLU A 90 11.63 4.15 -8.14
C GLU A 90 10.35 3.34 -7.93
N LEU A 91 10.24 2.62 -6.81
CA LEU A 91 9.05 1.81 -6.50
C LEU A 91 7.84 2.71 -6.21
N ALA A 92 8.05 3.82 -5.50
CA ALA A 92 7.00 4.79 -5.20
C ALA A 92 6.41 5.41 -6.48
N LEU A 93 7.26 5.73 -7.47
CA LEU A 93 6.84 6.24 -8.77
C LEU A 93 6.17 5.14 -9.61
N THR A 94 6.77 3.96 -9.69
CA THR A 94 6.28 2.83 -10.50
C THR A 94 4.88 2.39 -10.07
N TYR A 95 4.61 2.40 -8.76
CA TYR A 95 3.37 1.92 -8.19
C TYR A 95 2.48 3.03 -7.62
N ALA A 96 2.68 4.28 -8.03
CA ALA A 96 1.90 5.43 -7.54
C ALA A 96 0.37 5.19 -7.64
N GLY A 97 -0.11 4.64 -8.76
CA GLY A 97 -1.53 4.33 -8.95
C GLY A 97 -2.09 3.26 -7.99
N TYR A 98 -1.25 2.34 -7.51
CA TYR A 98 -1.64 1.36 -6.48
C TYR A 98 -1.69 2.00 -5.09
N ILE A 99 -0.77 2.92 -4.81
CA ILE A 99 -0.68 3.63 -3.53
C ILE A 99 -1.87 4.57 -3.32
N GLU A 100 -2.40 5.15 -4.40
CA GLU A 100 -3.53 6.09 -4.36
C GLU A 100 -4.89 5.41 -4.23
N ASN A 101 -4.99 4.12 -4.53
CA ASN A 101 -6.24 3.38 -4.47
C ASN A 101 -6.49 2.79 -3.08
N GLU A 102 -7.71 2.91 -2.58
CA GLU A 102 -8.06 2.47 -1.24
C GLU A 102 -7.93 0.95 -1.03
N ASN A 103 -8.12 0.15 -2.07
CA ASN A 103 -8.14 -1.32 -2.00
C ASN A 103 -6.87 -1.95 -2.55
N SER A 104 -5.80 -1.17 -2.64
CA SER A 104 -4.48 -1.66 -3.01
C SER A 104 -3.39 -0.84 -2.36
N GLY A 105 -2.14 -1.24 -2.53
CA GLY A 105 -1.03 -0.44 -2.07
C GLY A 105 0.30 -1.14 -2.20
N VAL A 106 1.34 -0.48 -1.68
CA VAL A 106 2.68 -1.05 -1.57
C VAL A 106 3.15 -0.88 -0.12
N VAL A 107 3.66 -1.95 0.47
CA VAL A 107 4.17 -1.95 1.84
C VAL A 107 5.52 -2.66 1.92
N LYS A 108 6.49 -2.04 2.61
CA LYS A 108 7.79 -2.66 2.92
C LYS A 108 7.80 -3.25 4.33
N LEU A 109 7.89 -4.57 4.45
CA LEU A 109 7.94 -5.30 5.71
C LEU A 109 9.38 -5.70 5.98
N ILE A 110 9.93 -5.22 7.09
CA ILE A 110 11.31 -5.52 7.47
C ILE A 110 11.33 -6.82 8.25
N SER A 111 12.26 -7.72 7.96
CA SER A 111 12.37 -8.96 8.72
C SER A 111 12.89 -8.76 10.14
N MET A 112 12.40 -9.57 11.07
CA MET A 112 12.91 -9.62 12.45
C MET A 112 14.08 -10.61 12.59
N ASN A 113 15.19 -10.39 11.88
CA ASN A 113 16.39 -11.25 11.99
C ASN A 113 17.29 -10.89 13.19
N ASP A 114 17.16 -9.69 13.76
CA ASP A 114 18.16 -9.16 14.69
C ASP A 114 18.01 -9.61 16.15
N CYS A 115 17.00 -10.42 16.52
CA CYS A 115 16.96 -10.96 17.89
C CYS A 115 18.01 -12.07 18.12
N ASP A 116 18.53 -12.70 17.07
CA ASP A 116 19.51 -13.79 17.21
C ASP A 116 20.95 -13.29 17.40
N LYS A 117 21.25 -12.05 17.01
CA LYS A 117 22.61 -11.47 17.12
C LYS A 117 22.92 -10.98 18.55
N ILE A 118 21.94 -10.93 19.45
CA ILE A 118 22.14 -10.58 20.86
C ILE A 118 22.65 -11.83 21.58
N LYS A 119 23.99 -11.95 21.64
CA LYS A 119 24.69 -13.05 22.34
C LYS A 119 24.10 -13.28 23.74
N LYS A 120 23.84 -14.57 24.04
CA LYS A 120 23.46 -15.16 25.34
C LYS A 120 24.09 -14.47 26.56
N THR A 121 23.52 -13.36 26.96
CA THR A 121 23.69 -12.74 28.27
C THR A 121 22.29 -12.63 28.85
N SER A 122 22.15 -12.69 30.17
CA SER A 122 20.89 -12.78 30.92
C SER A 122 19.87 -11.64 30.68
N ARG A 123 20.12 -10.75 29.71
CA ARG A 123 19.20 -9.77 29.11
C ARG A 123 18.44 -10.30 27.88
N GLN A 124 18.20 -11.60 27.82
CA GLN A 124 17.41 -12.22 26.74
C GLN A 124 15.94 -11.74 26.73
N ILE A 125 15.50 -11.12 27.83
CA ILE A 125 14.17 -10.56 28.03
C ILE A 125 14.00 -9.22 27.26
N ASP A 126 15.08 -8.52 26.88
CA ASP A 126 14.97 -7.15 26.35
C ASP A 126 14.62 -7.06 24.85
N CYS A 127 14.87 -8.09 24.02
CA CYS A 127 14.51 -8.03 22.58
C CYS A 127 12.98 -8.04 22.37
N TYR A 128 12.27 -8.79 23.23
CA TYR A 128 10.82 -8.93 23.19
C TYR A 128 10.07 -8.02 24.18
N GLN A 129 10.73 -7.39 25.16
CA GLN A 129 10.01 -6.57 26.14
C GLN A 129 10.26 -5.07 26.01
N GLU A 130 11.46 -4.62 25.62
CA GLU A 130 11.74 -3.18 25.53
C GLU A 130 11.49 -2.59 24.13
N ASN A 131 11.41 -3.42 23.08
CA ASN A 131 11.22 -2.97 21.69
C ASN A 131 10.24 -3.81 20.86
N ALA A 132 9.53 -4.79 21.44
CA ALA A 132 8.61 -5.64 20.68
C ALA A 132 7.51 -4.84 20.00
N ASN A 133 6.85 -3.95 20.74
CA ASN A 133 5.78 -3.13 20.16
C ASN A 133 6.28 -2.35 18.94
N VAL A 134 7.45 -1.72 19.03
CA VAL A 134 8.03 -0.89 17.97
C VAL A 134 8.41 -1.70 16.73
N ARG A 135 9.05 -2.86 16.93
CA ARG A 135 9.52 -3.71 15.83
C ARG A 135 8.37 -4.47 15.16
N GLU A 136 7.34 -4.83 15.92
CA GLU A 136 6.17 -5.49 15.38
C GLU A 136 5.42 -4.60 14.35
N TYR A 137 5.39 -3.28 14.55
CA TYR A 137 4.84 -2.37 13.54
C TYR A 137 5.66 -2.32 12.24
N ALA A 138 6.94 -2.66 12.26
CA ALA A 138 7.80 -2.60 11.08
C ALA A 138 7.73 -3.87 10.23
N ASN A 139 7.53 -5.03 10.86
CA ASN A 139 7.51 -6.31 10.16
C ASN A 139 6.10 -6.83 9.83
N ALA A 140 5.04 -6.21 10.37
CA ALA A 140 3.68 -6.72 10.23
C ALA A 140 2.69 -5.70 9.65
N PHE A 141 1.68 -6.21 8.94
CA PHE A 141 0.65 -5.40 8.27
C PHE A 141 -0.71 -6.06 8.36
N SER A 142 -1.75 -5.24 8.55
CA SER A 142 -3.14 -5.64 8.40
C SER A 142 -3.71 -5.00 7.13
N PHE A 143 -4.12 -5.84 6.19
CA PHE A 143 -4.90 -5.47 5.02
C PHE A 143 -6.35 -5.13 5.39
N ARG A 144 -6.93 -5.79 6.40
CA ARG A 144 -8.26 -5.46 6.93
C ARG A 144 -8.34 -3.99 7.33
N GLU A 145 -7.33 -3.53 8.06
CA GLU A 145 -7.21 -2.17 8.58
C GLU A 145 -6.38 -1.23 7.69
N LYS A 146 -5.83 -1.75 6.58
CA LYS A 146 -4.98 -1.04 5.61
C LYS A 146 -3.82 -0.30 6.28
N ARG A 147 -3.22 -0.90 7.32
CA ARG A 147 -2.19 -0.28 8.14
C ARG A 147 -1.27 -1.29 8.80
N ARG A 148 -0.09 -0.79 9.19
CA ARG A 148 0.84 -1.52 10.04
C ARG A 148 0.21 -1.78 11.41
N SER A 149 0.49 -2.94 11.96
CA SER A 149 -0.08 -3.39 13.24
C SER A 149 0.94 -4.23 13.98
N ILE A 150 0.66 -4.53 15.25
CA ILE A 150 1.43 -5.52 16.00
C ILE A 150 1.11 -6.93 15.50
N PHE A 151 2.00 -7.90 15.67
CA PHE A 151 1.88 -9.21 15.00
C PHE A 151 0.56 -9.90 15.34
N GLY A 152 0.15 -9.89 16.61
CA GLY A 152 -1.09 -10.50 17.07
C GLY A 152 -2.38 -9.89 16.50
N LYS A 153 -2.30 -8.69 15.92
CA LYS A 153 -3.43 -7.96 15.30
C LYS A 153 -3.24 -7.74 13.79
N SER A 154 -2.10 -8.15 13.25
CA SER A 154 -1.78 -8.08 11.83
C SER A 154 -2.41 -9.24 11.07
N ASP A 155 -2.41 -9.15 9.74
CA ASP A 155 -2.85 -10.24 8.88
C ASP A 155 -1.64 -11.07 8.43
N VAL A 156 -0.51 -10.40 8.21
CA VAL A 156 0.77 -11.01 7.85
C VAL A 156 1.91 -10.27 8.53
N ALA A 157 2.97 -11.01 8.84
CA ALA A 157 4.28 -10.48 9.16
C ALA A 157 5.40 -11.15 8.38
N VAL A 158 6.57 -10.52 8.38
CA VAL A 158 7.79 -11.10 7.83
C VAL A 158 8.75 -11.51 8.94
N SER A 159 9.27 -12.72 8.82
CA SER A 159 10.28 -13.27 9.72
C SER A 159 11.21 -14.21 8.96
N ARG A 160 12.51 -13.90 8.93
CA ARG A 160 13.57 -14.74 8.34
C ARG A 160 13.28 -15.18 6.90
N GLY A 161 12.77 -14.28 6.06
CA GLY A 161 12.43 -14.60 4.66
C GLY A 161 11.13 -15.39 4.50
N PHE A 162 10.28 -15.46 5.53
CA PHE A 162 8.96 -16.08 5.45
C PHE A 162 7.87 -15.06 5.71
N PHE A 163 6.76 -15.17 4.98
CA PHE A 163 5.49 -14.63 5.43
C PHE A 163 4.93 -15.51 6.54
N VAL A 164 4.45 -14.89 7.61
CA VAL A 164 3.86 -15.57 8.77
C VAL A 164 2.49 -14.96 9.05
N GLY A 165 1.46 -15.80 9.03
CA GLY A 165 0.10 -15.44 9.38
C GLY A 165 -0.12 -15.34 10.90
N ALA A 166 -1.07 -14.51 11.31
CA ALA A 166 -1.40 -14.34 12.73
C ALA A 166 -2.12 -15.57 13.34
N ARG A 167 -2.07 -15.65 14.69
CA ARG A 167 -2.51 -16.82 15.50
C ARG A 167 -3.80 -16.60 16.30
N HIS A 168 -4.11 -15.39 16.75
CA HIS A 168 -5.12 -15.17 17.80
C HIS A 168 -6.46 -14.67 17.27
N SER A 169 -6.64 -13.35 17.19
CA SER A 169 -7.90 -12.72 16.76
C SER A 169 -8.11 -12.78 15.25
N VAL A 170 -7.17 -13.39 14.52
CA VAL A 170 -7.14 -13.46 13.06
C VAL A 170 -6.62 -14.83 12.66
N GLN A 171 -7.38 -15.52 11.82
CA GLN A 171 -6.89 -16.72 11.14
C GLN A 171 -6.50 -16.36 9.72
N THR A 172 -5.19 -16.30 9.51
CA THR A 172 -4.59 -16.16 8.19
C THR A 172 -4.35 -17.51 7.52
N MET A 173 -4.52 -17.57 6.21
CA MET A 173 -4.10 -18.66 5.34
C MET A 173 -3.43 -18.05 4.11
N ILE A 174 -2.25 -18.56 3.73
CA ILE A 174 -1.41 -18.06 2.65
C ILE A 174 -1.15 -19.18 1.65
N VAL A 175 -1.13 -18.86 0.36
CA VAL A 175 -0.81 -19.78 -0.72
C VAL A 175 0.08 -19.08 -1.75
N ALA A 176 1.14 -19.75 -2.20
CA ALA A 176 1.94 -19.30 -3.34
C ALA A 176 1.24 -19.68 -4.65
N LEU A 177 1.28 -18.77 -5.62
CA LEU A 177 0.58 -18.88 -6.90
C LEU A 177 1.60 -18.84 -8.04
N ASP A 178 1.84 -20.00 -8.65
CA ASP A 178 2.84 -20.15 -9.70
C ASP A 178 2.31 -19.72 -11.07
N GLY A 179 3.10 -18.93 -11.80
CA GLY A 179 2.81 -18.56 -13.19
C GLY A 179 1.59 -17.64 -13.37
N VAL A 180 1.09 -17.02 -12.29
CA VAL A 180 -0.08 -16.16 -12.30
C VAL A 180 0.29 -14.70 -12.56
N ASP A 181 -0.49 -14.03 -13.41
CA ASP A 181 -0.44 -12.58 -13.56
C ASP A 181 -1.19 -11.89 -12.41
N PHE A 182 -0.44 -11.20 -11.55
CA PHE A 182 -0.97 -10.40 -10.44
C PHE A 182 -2.06 -9.42 -10.85
N HIS A 183 -2.06 -8.89 -12.08
CA HIS A 183 -3.03 -7.89 -12.54
C HIS A 183 -4.33 -8.50 -13.07
N GLN A 184 -4.27 -9.73 -13.60
CA GLN A 184 -5.42 -10.38 -14.25
C GLN A 184 -6.21 -11.29 -13.33
N MET A 185 -5.62 -11.71 -12.19
CA MET A 185 -6.29 -12.63 -11.30
C MET A 185 -7.60 -12.05 -10.72
N ALA A 186 -8.65 -12.84 -10.73
CA ALA A 186 -9.96 -12.43 -10.25
C ALA A 186 -10.34 -13.21 -8.99
N VAL A 187 -11.35 -12.72 -8.29
CA VAL A 187 -11.86 -13.38 -7.07
C VAL A 187 -12.42 -14.78 -7.37
N ASP A 188 -12.96 -15.00 -8.57
CA ASP A 188 -13.52 -16.25 -9.05
C ASP A 188 -12.50 -17.17 -9.74
N SER A 189 -11.21 -16.81 -9.72
CA SER A 189 -10.16 -17.66 -10.30
C SER A 189 -10.05 -19.00 -9.54
N PRO A 190 -9.79 -20.12 -10.24
CA PRO A 190 -9.71 -21.45 -9.61
C PRO A 190 -8.74 -21.54 -8.44
N GLU A 191 -7.63 -20.80 -8.49
CA GLU A 191 -6.59 -20.74 -7.46
C GLU A 191 -7.09 -20.14 -6.13
N ILE A 192 -8.08 -19.24 -6.22
CA ILE A 192 -8.68 -18.52 -5.09
C ILE A 192 -9.89 -19.27 -4.50
N SER A 193 -10.48 -20.18 -5.28
CA SER A 193 -11.73 -20.88 -4.91
C SER A 193 -11.67 -21.59 -3.55
N TYR A 194 -10.55 -22.25 -3.23
CA TYR A 194 -10.38 -22.90 -1.93
C TYR A 194 -10.33 -21.87 -0.79
N LEU A 195 -9.61 -20.75 -0.97
CA LEU A 195 -9.57 -19.68 0.03
C LEU A 195 -10.98 -19.20 0.34
N LEU A 196 -11.85 -19.02 -0.66
CA LEU A 196 -13.23 -18.55 -0.46
C LEU A 196 -14.14 -19.59 0.17
N SER A 197 -13.99 -20.86 -0.22
CA SER A 197 -14.82 -21.96 0.27
C SER A 197 -14.42 -22.48 1.65
N PHE A 198 -13.21 -22.14 2.13
CA PHE A 198 -12.75 -22.49 3.46
C PHE A 198 -13.74 -22.00 4.53
N ARG A 199 -14.17 -22.91 5.41
CA ARG A 199 -15.12 -22.62 6.48
C ARG A 199 -14.36 -22.37 7.78
N PRO A 200 -14.33 -21.14 8.30
CA PRO A 200 -13.61 -20.85 9.53
C PRO A 200 -14.26 -21.55 10.73
N GLY A 201 -13.46 -22.00 11.68
CA GLY A 201 -13.95 -22.67 12.88
C GLY A 201 -14.79 -21.74 13.76
N GLU A 202 -15.98 -22.16 14.17
CA GLU A 202 -16.90 -21.31 14.96
C GLU A 202 -16.58 -21.31 16.47
N THR A 203 -15.70 -22.20 16.91
CA THR A 203 -15.30 -22.36 18.32
C THR A 203 -13.78 -22.33 18.44
N ALA A 204 -13.25 -21.94 19.59
CA ALA A 204 -11.81 -21.93 19.85
C ALA A 204 -11.14 -23.29 19.52
N LYS A 205 -11.77 -24.40 19.91
CA LYS A 205 -11.27 -25.76 19.61
C LYS A 205 -11.18 -26.04 18.10
N MET A 206 -12.17 -25.61 17.32
CA MET A 206 -12.14 -25.79 15.86
C MET A 206 -11.08 -24.89 15.23
N MET A 207 -10.93 -23.66 15.72
CA MET A 207 -9.89 -22.74 15.25
C MET A 207 -8.50 -23.28 15.54
N ASP A 208 -8.25 -23.83 16.73
CA ASP A 208 -6.98 -24.44 17.10
C ASP A 208 -6.65 -25.64 16.19
N ALA A 209 -7.64 -26.52 15.94
CA ALA A 209 -7.44 -27.65 15.04
C ALA A 209 -7.08 -27.21 13.61
N GLN A 210 -7.78 -26.18 13.09
CA GLN A 210 -7.47 -25.61 11.78
C GLN A 210 -6.14 -24.86 11.76
N TYR A 211 -5.77 -24.23 12.88
CA TYR A 211 -4.47 -23.58 13.03
C TYR A 211 -3.35 -24.60 12.90
N ASP A 212 -3.46 -25.73 13.60
CA ASP A 212 -2.50 -26.83 13.54
C ASP A 212 -2.44 -27.46 12.14
N GLU A 213 -3.58 -27.62 11.46
CA GLU A 213 -3.63 -28.08 10.07
C GLU A 213 -2.88 -27.14 9.12
N LEU A 214 -3.15 -25.83 9.21
CA LEU A 214 -2.48 -24.82 8.38
C LEU A 214 -1.00 -24.63 8.73
N LEU A 215 -0.58 -24.89 9.98
CA LEU A 215 0.83 -24.90 10.34
C LEU A 215 1.61 -26.03 9.64
N ASN A 216 0.97 -27.20 9.47
CA ASN A 216 1.58 -28.34 8.80
C ASN A 216 1.51 -28.25 7.26
N GLY A 217 0.74 -27.31 6.74
CA GLY A 217 0.48 -27.15 5.31
C GLY A 217 -0.64 -28.08 4.84
N LEU A 218 -1.67 -27.47 4.26
CA LEU A 218 -2.84 -28.16 3.73
C LEU A 218 -2.78 -28.17 2.20
N THR A 219 -2.52 -29.33 1.62
CA THR A 219 -2.47 -29.48 0.16
C THR A 219 -3.84 -29.84 -0.41
N VAL A 220 -4.33 -29.01 -1.33
CA VAL A 220 -5.62 -29.19 -1.99
C VAL A 220 -5.40 -29.33 -3.50
N VAL A 221 -6.10 -30.29 -4.11
CA VAL A 221 -6.17 -30.41 -5.56
C VAL A 221 -7.21 -29.43 -6.07
N ASN A 222 -6.77 -28.44 -6.86
CA ASN A 222 -7.69 -27.50 -7.47
C ASN A 222 -8.27 -28.03 -8.77
N PHE A 223 -9.52 -27.67 -9.03
CA PHE A 223 -10.25 -28.05 -10.22
C PHE A 223 -10.84 -26.81 -10.89
N SER A 224 -10.74 -26.77 -12.21
CA SER A 224 -11.41 -25.80 -13.07
C SER A 224 -12.09 -26.55 -14.21
N GLU A 225 -13.38 -26.31 -14.43
CA GLU A 225 -14.17 -26.98 -15.47
C GLU A 225 -14.05 -28.52 -15.45
N GLY A 226 -13.96 -29.09 -14.25
CA GLY A 226 -13.81 -30.54 -14.05
C GLY A 226 -12.41 -31.11 -14.33
N LYS A 227 -11.42 -30.27 -14.64
CA LYS A 227 -10.01 -30.67 -14.81
C LYS A 227 -9.16 -30.20 -13.65
N SER A 228 -8.21 -31.02 -13.21
CA SER A 228 -7.26 -30.59 -12.18
C SER A 228 -6.34 -29.51 -12.74
N THR A 229 -6.20 -28.39 -12.03
CA THR A 229 -5.27 -27.30 -12.38
C THR A 229 -3.95 -27.40 -11.62
N GLY A 230 -3.80 -28.41 -10.76
CA GLY A 230 -2.61 -28.64 -9.95
C GLY A 230 -2.94 -28.85 -8.47
N ARG A 231 -1.89 -28.86 -7.67
CA ARG A 231 -1.95 -28.94 -6.21
C ARG A 231 -1.43 -27.64 -5.64
N LEU A 232 -2.20 -27.00 -4.77
CA LEU A 232 -1.76 -25.84 -4.02
C LEU A 232 -1.66 -26.18 -2.54
N THR A 233 -0.64 -25.63 -1.87
CA THR A 233 -0.45 -25.80 -0.44
C THR A 233 -0.79 -24.51 0.28
N TYR A 234 -1.77 -24.60 1.16
CA TYR A 234 -2.25 -23.50 1.99
C TYR A 234 -1.61 -23.62 3.37
N SER A 235 -0.98 -22.55 3.86
CA SER A 235 -0.25 -22.59 5.11
C SER A 235 -0.33 -21.29 5.91
N LYS A 236 0.12 -21.35 7.17
CA LYS A 236 0.41 -20.15 7.97
C LYS A 236 1.74 -19.50 7.62
N THR A 237 2.64 -20.26 7.00
CA THR A 237 4.01 -19.84 6.76
C THR A 237 4.42 -20.24 5.35
N VAL A 238 4.88 -19.26 4.56
CA VAL A 238 5.36 -19.49 3.19
C VAL A 238 6.65 -18.72 2.98
N GLU A 239 7.59 -19.33 2.26
CA GLU A 239 8.84 -18.70 1.89
C GLU A 239 8.58 -17.51 0.95
N ILE A 240 9.36 -16.45 1.11
CA ILE A 240 9.25 -15.23 0.31
C ILE A 240 10.22 -15.33 -0.86
N GLU A 241 9.66 -15.39 -2.04
CA GLU A 241 10.39 -15.32 -3.30
C GLU A 241 10.10 -14.01 -4.05
N GLN A 242 11.15 -13.32 -4.51
CA GLN A 242 11.00 -12.12 -5.32
C GLN A 242 10.30 -12.44 -6.66
N GLY A 243 9.33 -11.62 -7.02
CA GLY A 243 8.52 -11.77 -8.25
C GLY A 243 7.33 -12.71 -8.09
N ALA A 244 7.30 -13.55 -7.05
CA ALA A 244 6.21 -14.48 -6.81
C ALA A 244 4.92 -13.77 -6.37
N VAL A 245 3.79 -14.42 -6.67
CA VAL A 245 2.46 -13.97 -6.31
C VAL A 245 1.90 -14.89 -5.25
N TYR A 246 1.24 -14.32 -4.25
CA TYR A 246 0.61 -15.04 -3.16
C TYR A 246 -0.83 -14.58 -3.04
N ALA A 247 -1.71 -15.48 -2.63
CA ALA A 247 -3.02 -15.12 -2.11
C ALA A 247 -3.05 -15.36 -0.60
N LEU A 248 -3.72 -14.45 0.10
CA LEU A 248 -3.88 -14.49 1.53
C LEU A 248 -5.35 -14.26 1.87
N ARG A 249 -5.93 -15.12 2.71
CA ARG A 249 -7.21 -14.86 3.38
C ARG A 249 -6.95 -14.59 4.86
N ALA A 250 -7.47 -13.48 5.38
CA ALA A 250 -7.39 -13.13 6.79
C ALA A 250 -8.80 -12.99 7.35
N ILE A 251 -9.17 -13.90 8.26
CA ILE A 251 -10.48 -13.95 8.89
C ILE A 251 -10.36 -13.41 10.32
N ALA A 252 -10.92 -12.23 10.56
CA ALA A 252 -11.02 -11.70 11.92
C ALA A 252 -12.11 -12.41 12.72
N TYR A 253 -11.85 -12.64 14.00
CA TYR A 253 -12.82 -13.19 14.94
C TYR A 253 -13.24 -12.13 15.95
N ARG A 254 -14.55 -12.02 16.16
CA ARG A 254 -15.14 -11.14 17.17
C ARG A 254 -15.96 -11.94 18.19
N SER A 255 -16.09 -11.38 19.38
CA SER A 255 -17.03 -11.92 20.39
C SER A 255 -18.47 -11.66 19.96
N ALA A 256 -19.38 -12.57 20.30
CA ALA A 256 -20.82 -12.39 20.08
C ALA A 256 -21.37 -11.10 20.72
N GLU A 257 -20.77 -10.69 21.84
CA GLU A 257 -21.16 -9.48 22.59
C GLU A 257 -20.61 -8.18 21.99
N SER A 258 -19.63 -8.29 21.08
CA SER A 258 -19.00 -7.12 20.48
C SER A 258 -19.74 -6.64 19.23
N SER A 259 -19.99 -5.34 19.16
CA SER A 259 -20.52 -4.70 17.95
C SER A 259 -19.54 -4.89 16.79
N PRO A 260 -20.03 -5.20 15.57
CA PRO A 260 -19.17 -5.29 14.39
C PRO A 260 -18.37 -4.00 14.18
N SER A 261 -17.08 -4.13 13.89
CA SER A 261 -16.23 -3.04 13.42
C SER A 261 -15.63 -3.37 12.05
N ASP A 262 -15.18 -2.36 11.31
CA ASP A 262 -14.51 -2.57 10.01
C ASP A 262 -13.20 -3.37 10.13
N LYS A 263 -12.67 -3.49 11.35
CA LYS A 263 -11.50 -4.31 11.68
C LYS A 263 -11.86 -5.79 11.76
N ASP A 264 -13.13 -6.10 12.05
CA ASP A 264 -13.67 -7.45 12.12
C ASP A 264 -14.12 -7.91 10.73
N ALA A 265 -13.20 -7.84 9.77
CA ALA A 265 -13.42 -8.20 8.38
C ALA A 265 -12.80 -9.56 8.04
N ASP A 266 -13.40 -10.22 7.06
CA ASP A 266 -12.80 -11.32 6.33
C ASP A 266 -12.34 -10.78 4.97
N VAL A 267 -11.04 -10.80 4.73
CA VAL A 267 -10.46 -10.24 3.49
C VAL A 267 -9.66 -11.29 2.74
N VAL A 268 -9.78 -11.26 1.42
CA VAL A 268 -8.90 -12.00 0.50
C VAL A 268 -8.08 -10.99 -0.28
N VAL A 269 -6.76 -11.17 -0.26
CA VAL A 269 -5.78 -10.22 -0.79
C VAL A 269 -4.80 -10.96 -1.68
N LEU A 270 -4.46 -10.37 -2.82
CA LEU A 270 -3.29 -10.76 -3.60
C LEU A 270 -2.09 -9.94 -3.19
N MET A 271 -0.94 -10.59 -3.12
CA MET A 271 0.35 -10.01 -2.82
C MET A 271 1.33 -10.39 -3.92
N LYS A 272 2.11 -9.43 -4.40
CA LYS A 272 3.27 -9.67 -5.26
C LYS A 272 4.51 -9.11 -4.57
N VAL A 273 5.53 -9.93 -4.42
CA VAL A 273 6.81 -9.49 -3.86
C VAL A 273 7.58 -8.79 -4.98
N VAL A 274 7.78 -7.48 -4.85
CA VAL A 274 8.46 -6.68 -5.88
C VAL A 274 9.95 -6.52 -5.59
N GLU A 275 10.34 -6.62 -4.33
CA GLU A 275 11.73 -6.53 -3.87
C GLU A 275 11.88 -7.34 -2.58
N THR A 276 13.02 -8.01 -2.40
CA THR A 276 13.45 -8.59 -1.12
C THR A 276 14.74 -7.92 -0.66
N ASP A 277 14.97 -7.83 0.65
CA ASP A 277 16.25 -7.33 1.19
C ASP A 277 17.13 -8.47 1.74
N ASP A 278 18.41 -8.17 1.98
CA ASP A 278 19.39 -9.13 2.51
C ASP A 278 19.06 -9.61 3.94
N GLU A 279 18.20 -8.89 4.65
CA GLU A 279 17.69 -9.27 5.97
C GLU A 279 16.44 -10.16 5.83
N GLY A 280 15.99 -10.53 4.63
CA GLY A 280 14.79 -11.35 4.40
C GLY A 280 13.48 -10.58 4.57
N GLY A 281 13.55 -9.24 4.56
CA GLY A 281 12.40 -8.36 4.41
C GLY A 281 11.85 -8.38 2.98
N ALA A 282 10.66 -7.82 2.81
CA ALA A 282 9.95 -7.81 1.53
C ALA A 282 9.21 -6.50 1.29
N THR A 283 9.32 -5.97 0.08
CA THR A 283 8.40 -4.96 -0.44
C THR A 283 7.29 -5.66 -1.20
N VAL A 284 6.05 -5.46 -0.76
CA VAL A 284 4.86 -6.17 -1.23
C VAL A 284 3.90 -5.19 -1.88
N LEU A 285 3.62 -5.41 -3.16
CA LEU A 285 2.47 -4.84 -3.86
C LEU A 285 1.24 -5.68 -3.50
N TRP A 286 0.15 -5.06 -3.08
CA TRP A 286 -1.05 -5.79 -2.68
C TRP A 286 -2.32 -5.20 -3.28
N ARG A 287 -3.34 -6.04 -3.46
CA ARG A 287 -4.71 -5.62 -3.78
C ARG A 287 -5.74 -6.53 -3.13
N GLU A 288 -6.81 -5.94 -2.64
CA GLU A 288 -7.96 -6.64 -2.07
C GLU A 288 -8.81 -7.22 -3.23
N LEU A 289 -9.11 -8.52 -3.15
CA LEU A 289 -10.01 -9.21 -4.08
C LEU A 289 -11.43 -9.29 -3.53
N SER A 290 -11.56 -9.47 -2.23
CA SER A 290 -12.85 -9.62 -1.56
C SER A 290 -12.77 -9.14 -0.13
N ARG A 291 -13.89 -8.62 0.35
CA ARG A 291 -14.11 -8.22 1.73
C ARG A 291 -15.53 -8.61 2.14
N GLY A 292 -15.62 -9.28 3.27
CA GLY A 292 -16.87 -9.65 3.92
C GLY A 292 -16.81 -9.41 5.43
N PRO A 293 -17.92 -9.69 6.13
CA PRO A 293 -17.92 -9.66 7.58
C PRO A 293 -17.01 -10.78 8.14
N GLY A 294 -16.29 -10.47 9.21
CA GLY A 294 -15.55 -11.47 9.98
C GLY A 294 -16.46 -12.45 10.73
N MET A 295 -15.82 -13.38 11.44
CA MET A 295 -16.51 -14.47 12.11
C MET A 295 -16.88 -14.14 13.55
N VAL A 296 -18.05 -14.60 13.98
CA VAL A 296 -18.47 -14.53 15.38
C VAL A 296 -18.05 -15.81 16.08
N MET A 297 -17.18 -15.69 17.07
CA MET A 297 -16.78 -16.82 17.89
C MET A 297 -17.92 -17.17 18.86
N LYS A 298 -18.36 -18.43 18.84
CA LYS A 298 -19.23 -18.97 19.87
C LYS A 298 -18.37 -19.22 21.10
N LEU A 299 -18.65 -18.50 22.19
CA LEU A 299 -18.12 -18.87 23.49
C LEU A 299 -18.61 -20.29 23.79
N ALA A 300 -17.71 -21.16 24.25
CA ALA A 300 -18.14 -22.47 24.71
C ALA A 300 -19.22 -22.23 25.77
N GLU A 301 -20.37 -22.89 25.63
CA GLU A 301 -21.36 -22.91 26.71
C GLU A 301 -20.60 -23.34 27.96
N ASP A 302 -20.46 -22.42 28.90
CA ASP A 302 -19.91 -22.73 30.19
C ASP A 302 -20.85 -23.80 30.72
N LYS A 303 -20.36 -25.05 30.77
CA LYS A 303 -21.09 -26.12 31.41
C LYS A 303 -21.06 -25.73 32.87
N SER A 304 -21.97 -24.84 33.27
CA SER A 304 -22.30 -24.58 34.65
C SER A 304 -22.56 -25.97 35.20
N VAL A 305 -21.60 -26.42 36.00
CA VAL A 305 -21.69 -27.67 36.73
C VAL A 305 -22.87 -27.44 37.66
N ASP A 306 -24.07 -27.78 37.19
CA ASP A 306 -25.22 -27.99 38.05
C ASP A 306 -24.88 -29.22 38.90
N GLY A 307 -24.19 -28.94 39.99
CA GLY A 307 -23.94 -29.84 41.08
C GLY A 307 -23.49 -29.03 42.28
N LYS A 308 -24.06 -29.20 43.46
CA LYS A 308 -25.14 -30.08 43.90
C LYS A 308 -25.53 -29.60 45.29
#